data_AF-J6IIQ6-F1
#
_entry.id   AF-J6IIQ6-F1
#
_cell.length_a   1.000
_cell.length_b   1.000
_cell.length_c   1.000
_cell.angle_alpha   90.00
_cell.angle_beta   90.00
_cell.angle_gamma   90.00
#
_symmetry.space_group_name_H-M   'P 1'
#
loop_
_entity.id
_entity.type
_entity.pdbx_description
1 polymer ?
#
loop_
_entity_poly.entity_id
_entity_poly.type
_entity_poly.pdbx_seq_one_letter_code
_entity_poly.pdbx_strand_id
1 'polypeptide(L)'
;MKLLWLLLIATLPCQAAMTVSRELIAPEHVAPGQPVRIAVTFWTDSWFNPPPQWPDFPVENGALLTTTEPNQLLTRHEGGTSWSGIRMERQVSAWDQGHLHIPAFELTLTGAGQAPVTVKLPALDKAVSWPDDVQQPDHFLPAASLALSQKINLFHSSDDGQLRAGDVIERVVTVVADDAVATQIPPLLYAIPGTHTQRLSPQNTLVTAGRGDIHGAQRVETLRYLPVEAGTVTLPPIKLRWWDTTHQQWQTAELPGSKYKIAPAPNAGAEAALKGQAPTSWGLLSLWIAVLAATVALLFLFRRSLSQSARYVYHQWHRFWHPTSLPGLVPEKRSSR
;
A
#
# COMPACT_ATOMS: atom_id res chain seq x y z
N MET A 1 -84.92 11.14 -4.36
CA MET A 1 -83.90 10.06 -4.22
C MET A 1 -83.15 9.73 -5.52
N LYS A 2 -83.07 10.61 -6.53
CA LYS A 2 -82.36 10.30 -7.80
C LYS A 2 -81.22 11.27 -8.19
N LEU A 3 -80.94 12.28 -7.36
CA LEU A 3 -79.92 13.31 -7.68
C LEU A 3 -78.59 13.14 -6.93
N LEU A 4 -78.49 12.21 -5.97
CA LEU A 4 -77.28 12.01 -5.17
C LEU A 4 -76.26 11.01 -5.77
N TRP A 5 -76.63 10.34 -6.87
CA TRP A 5 -75.81 9.30 -7.50
C TRP A 5 -75.01 9.78 -8.73
N LEU A 6 -75.04 11.08 -9.05
CA LEU A 6 -74.34 11.68 -10.18
C LEU A 6 -73.10 12.51 -9.79
N LEU A 7 -72.79 12.60 -8.49
CA LEU A 7 -71.61 13.29 -7.95
C LEU A 7 -70.49 12.31 -7.53
N LEU A 8 -70.53 11.09 -8.08
CA LEU A 8 -69.48 10.07 -7.91
C LEU A 8 -68.70 9.85 -9.23
N ILE A 9 -68.62 10.88 -10.08
CA ILE A 9 -67.75 10.87 -11.25
C ILE A 9 -66.37 11.38 -10.80
N ALA A 10 -65.46 10.41 -10.64
CA ALA A 10 -64.03 10.54 -10.85
C ALA A 10 -63.26 11.52 -9.93
N THR A 11 -63.26 11.26 -8.62
CA THR A 11 -62.00 11.38 -7.88
C THR A 11 -61.29 10.03 -7.98
N LEU A 12 -60.88 9.64 -9.20
CA LEU A 12 -59.82 8.64 -9.30
C LEU A 12 -58.62 9.28 -8.60
N PRO A 13 -58.04 8.65 -7.56
CA PRO A 13 -56.74 9.10 -7.10
C PRO A 13 -55.85 9.03 -8.34
N CYS A 14 -55.35 10.18 -8.79
CA CYS A 14 -54.25 10.22 -9.74
C CYS A 14 -53.12 9.47 -9.04
N GLN A 15 -52.99 8.17 -9.32
CA GLN A 15 -51.97 7.35 -8.71
C GLN A 15 -50.66 7.89 -9.23
N ALA A 16 -49.95 8.52 -8.32
CA ALA A 16 -48.69 9.15 -8.60
C ALA A 16 -47.70 8.04 -9.05
N ALA A 17 -47.20 8.19 -10.27
CA ALA A 17 -46.40 7.20 -10.96
C ALA A 17 -44.93 7.27 -10.53
N MET A 18 -44.30 6.11 -10.38
CA MET A 18 -42.87 5.96 -10.14
C MET A 18 -42.26 5.10 -11.23
N THR A 19 -41.13 5.54 -11.77
CA THR A 19 -40.35 4.73 -12.71
C THR A 19 -38.87 4.81 -12.35
N VAL A 20 -38.12 3.77 -12.72
CA VAL A 20 -36.67 3.75 -12.55
C VAL A 20 -36.03 3.20 -13.82
N SER A 21 -34.94 3.82 -14.24
CA SER A 21 -34.12 3.35 -15.34
C SER A 21 -32.69 3.13 -14.86
N ARG A 22 -31.99 2.24 -15.56
CA ARG A 22 -30.58 1.93 -15.33
C ARG A 22 -29.86 1.90 -16.67
N GLU A 23 -28.73 2.58 -16.76
CA GLU A 23 -27.92 2.64 -17.97
C GLU A 23 -26.43 2.50 -17.63
N LEU A 24 -25.68 1.89 -18.56
CA LEU A 24 -24.22 1.82 -18.51
C LEU A 24 -23.66 2.82 -19.52
N ILE A 25 -22.91 3.80 -19.02
CA ILE A 25 -22.24 4.83 -19.79
C ILE A 25 -20.79 4.39 -19.94
N ALA A 26 -20.50 3.81 -21.10
CA ALA A 26 -19.19 3.28 -21.42
C ALA A 26 -18.83 3.62 -22.87
N PRO A 27 -17.54 3.89 -23.17
CA PRO A 27 -17.07 4.01 -24.54
C PRO A 27 -17.23 2.68 -25.29
N GLU A 28 -17.12 2.68 -26.62
CA GLU A 28 -17.28 1.47 -27.44
C GLU A 28 -16.32 0.36 -27.01
N HIS A 29 -15.04 0.69 -26.83
CA HIS A 29 -13.98 -0.19 -26.36
C HIS A 29 -13.63 0.12 -24.91
N VAL A 30 -13.61 -0.91 -24.07
CA VAL A 30 -13.30 -0.80 -22.64
C VAL A 30 -12.17 -1.77 -22.33
N ALA A 31 -11.11 -1.26 -21.72
CA ALA A 31 -10.02 -2.09 -21.23
C ALA A 31 -10.26 -2.51 -19.76
N PRO A 32 -9.68 -3.62 -19.30
CA PRO A 32 -9.74 -4.00 -17.88
C PRO A 32 -9.22 -2.88 -16.98
N GLY A 33 -9.88 -2.70 -15.83
CA GLY A 33 -9.60 -1.61 -14.90
C GLY A 33 -10.07 -0.22 -15.35
N GLN A 34 -10.45 0.00 -16.60
CA GLN A 34 -10.97 1.29 -17.04
C GLN A 34 -12.31 1.58 -16.32
N PRO A 35 -12.41 2.68 -15.55
CA PRO A 35 -13.67 3.10 -14.96
C PRO A 35 -14.69 3.45 -16.04
N VAL A 36 -15.88 2.89 -15.93
CA VAL A 36 -17.08 3.29 -16.67
C VAL A 36 -18.18 3.65 -15.68
N ARG A 37 -19.23 4.36 -16.10
CA ARG A 37 -20.26 4.84 -15.18
C ARG A 37 -21.55 4.05 -15.32
N ILE A 38 -22.13 3.68 -14.20
CA ILE A 38 -23.50 3.18 -14.13
C ILE A 38 -24.39 4.25 -13.52
N ALA A 39 -25.46 4.60 -14.22
CA ALA A 39 -26.43 5.58 -13.76
C ALA A 39 -27.76 4.88 -13.46
N VAL A 40 -28.31 5.17 -12.28
CA VAL A 40 -29.66 4.78 -11.88
C VAL A 40 -30.48 6.06 -11.74
N THR A 41 -31.53 6.20 -12.54
CA THR A 41 -32.38 7.38 -12.53
C THR A 41 -33.76 7.01 -12.02
N PHE A 42 -34.14 7.60 -10.90
CA PHE A 42 -35.46 7.50 -10.29
C PHE A 42 -36.32 8.66 -10.77
N TRP A 43 -37.56 8.38 -11.16
CA TRP A 43 -38.54 9.38 -11.54
C TRP A 43 -39.82 9.20 -10.73
N THR A 44 -40.40 10.32 -10.31
CA THR A 44 -41.76 10.37 -9.76
C THR A 44 -42.46 11.63 -10.23
N ASP A 45 -43.78 11.58 -10.41
CA ASP A 45 -44.63 12.76 -10.63
C ASP A 45 -44.99 13.51 -9.33
N SER A 46 -44.43 13.08 -8.20
CA SER A 46 -44.58 13.67 -6.87
C SER A 46 -43.19 14.09 -6.32
N TRP A 47 -42.96 13.87 -5.03
CA TRP A 47 -41.68 14.07 -4.35
C TRP A 47 -41.19 12.78 -3.68
N PHE A 48 -39.87 12.65 -3.55
CA PHE A 48 -39.25 11.53 -2.83
C PHE A 48 -39.21 11.81 -1.32
N ASN A 49 -39.85 10.96 -0.52
CA ASN A 49 -39.69 10.95 0.94
C ASN A 49 -39.94 9.53 1.49
N PRO A 50 -38.89 8.81 1.94
CA PRO A 50 -37.47 9.22 1.97
C PRO A 50 -36.86 9.34 0.55
N PRO A 51 -35.70 10.01 0.38
CA PRO A 51 -34.99 9.99 -0.89
C PRO A 51 -34.61 8.55 -1.27
N PRO A 52 -34.58 8.23 -2.58
CA PRO A 52 -34.09 6.94 -3.03
C PRO A 52 -32.66 6.72 -2.57
N GLN A 53 -32.29 5.46 -2.37
CA GLN A 53 -30.93 5.06 -2.03
C GLN A 53 -30.32 4.30 -3.21
N TRP A 54 -28.99 4.25 -3.27
CA TRP A 54 -28.31 3.43 -4.26
C TRP A 54 -28.71 1.96 -4.06
N PRO A 55 -29.23 1.28 -5.09
CA PRO A 55 -29.63 -0.11 -4.97
C PRO A 55 -28.40 -1.02 -4.89
N ASP A 56 -28.46 -2.03 -4.03
CA ASP A 56 -27.44 -3.08 -4.01
C ASP A 56 -27.73 -4.08 -5.13
N PHE A 57 -26.77 -4.26 -6.05
CA PHE A 57 -26.85 -5.23 -7.12
C PHE A 57 -25.48 -5.83 -7.36
N PRO A 58 -25.41 -7.13 -7.69
CA PRO A 58 -24.14 -7.78 -7.98
C PRO A 58 -23.56 -7.24 -9.29
N VAL A 59 -22.23 -7.28 -9.39
CA VAL A 59 -21.46 -7.02 -10.59
C VAL A 59 -20.61 -8.25 -10.83
N GLU A 60 -20.71 -8.84 -12.02
CA GLU A 60 -19.92 -9.99 -12.43
C GLU A 60 -18.75 -9.52 -13.30
N ASN A 61 -17.56 -10.12 -13.09
CA ASN A 61 -16.30 -9.68 -13.70
C ASN A 61 -15.98 -8.19 -13.45
N GLY A 62 -16.28 -7.68 -12.26
CA GLY A 62 -16.00 -6.30 -11.91
C GLY A 62 -16.49 -5.91 -10.53
N ALA A 63 -16.26 -4.65 -10.18
CA ALA A 63 -16.73 -4.08 -8.93
C ALA A 63 -17.12 -2.61 -9.08
N LEU A 64 -18.07 -2.19 -8.26
CA LEU A 64 -18.34 -0.77 -8.03
C LEU A 64 -17.13 -0.16 -7.31
N LEU A 65 -16.66 0.97 -7.83
CA LEU A 65 -15.67 1.78 -7.16
C LEU A 65 -16.33 2.52 -5.99
N THR A 66 -15.59 2.72 -4.92
CA THR A 66 -16.09 3.37 -3.68
C THR A 66 -16.22 4.89 -3.81
N THR A 67 -15.96 5.43 -5.00
CA THR A 67 -16.09 6.85 -5.33
C THR A 67 -17.57 7.23 -5.41
N THR A 68 -18.02 8.07 -4.48
CA THR A 68 -19.40 8.59 -4.48
C THR A 68 -19.46 9.82 -5.37
N GLU A 69 -20.21 9.73 -6.47
CA GLU A 69 -20.54 10.90 -7.30
C GLU A 69 -21.75 11.64 -6.72
N PRO A 70 -21.83 12.98 -6.88
CA PRO A 70 -22.95 13.75 -6.36
C PRO A 70 -24.24 13.40 -7.10
N ASN A 71 -25.34 13.26 -6.34
CA ASN A 71 -26.66 13.04 -6.92
C ASN A 71 -27.08 14.23 -7.78
N GLN A 72 -27.60 13.96 -8.98
CA GLN A 72 -28.13 14.97 -9.87
C GLN A 72 -29.66 15.05 -9.76
N LEU A 73 -30.18 16.26 -9.56
CA LEU A 73 -31.61 16.52 -9.58
C LEU A 73 -32.05 16.87 -10.99
N LEU A 74 -33.05 16.15 -11.49
CA LEU A 74 -33.57 16.30 -12.84
C LEU A 74 -35.04 16.70 -12.82
N THR A 75 -35.48 17.33 -13.91
CA THR A 75 -36.89 17.65 -14.14
C THR A 75 -37.23 17.31 -15.57
N ARG A 76 -38.39 16.69 -15.80
CA ARG A 76 -38.90 16.36 -17.13
C ARG A 76 -40.37 16.72 -17.21
N HIS A 77 -40.81 17.29 -18.33
CA HIS A 77 -42.23 17.45 -18.63
C HIS A 77 -42.62 16.47 -19.75
N GLU A 78 -43.54 15.56 -19.46
CA GLU A 78 -43.95 14.51 -20.38
C GLU A 78 -45.43 14.19 -20.17
N GLY A 79 -46.22 14.18 -21.26
CA GLY A 79 -47.66 13.90 -21.20
C GLY A 79 -48.49 14.91 -20.39
N GLY A 80 -48.01 16.15 -20.22
CA GLY A 80 -48.65 17.16 -19.37
C GLY A 80 -48.35 17.04 -17.88
N THR A 81 -47.55 16.04 -17.49
CA THR A 81 -47.11 15.81 -16.10
C THR A 81 -45.68 16.31 -15.91
N SER A 82 -45.41 16.99 -14.79
CA SER A 82 -44.06 17.34 -14.36
C SER A 82 -43.49 16.21 -13.51
N TRP A 83 -42.32 15.71 -13.90
CA TRP A 83 -41.61 14.63 -13.23
C TRP A 83 -40.38 15.16 -12.51
N SER A 84 -40.24 14.77 -11.25
CA SER A 84 -39.06 14.97 -10.41
C SER A 84 -38.15 13.75 -10.55
N GLY A 85 -36.88 13.99 -10.90
CA GLY A 85 -35.89 12.94 -11.11
C GLY A 85 -34.71 13.04 -10.15
N ILE A 86 -34.19 11.90 -9.72
CA ILE A 86 -32.90 11.80 -9.02
C ILE A 86 -32.05 10.80 -9.79
N ARG A 87 -30.93 11.29 -10.35
CA ARG A 87 -29.93 10.47 -11.04
C ARG A 87 -28.74 10.27 -10.11
N MET A 88 -28.46 9.01 -9.82
CA MET A 88 -27.30 8.58 -9.04
C MET A 88 -26.32 7.90 -9.98
N GLU A 89 -25.05 8.25 -9.87
CA GLU A 89 -23.98 7.65 -10.65
C GLU A 89 -22.95 7.00 -9.73
N ARG A 90 -22.40 5.88 -10.18
CA ARG A 90 -21.21 5.26 -9.59
C ARG A 90 -20.31 4.77 -10.70
N GLN A 91 -19.01 4.77 -10.43
CA GLN A 91 -18.07 4.14 -11.32
C GLN A 91 -18.03 2.64 -11.06
N VAL A 92 -17.88 1.86 -12.13
CA VAL A 92 -17.69 0.42 -12.13
C VAL A 92 -16.50 0.10 -13.02
N SER A 93 -15.71 -0.89 -12.67
CA SER A 93 -14.58 -1.34 -13.50
C SER A 93 -14.57 -2.85 -13.59
N ALA A 94 -14.16 -3.36 -14.74
CA ALA A 94 -13.97 -4.78 -14.94
C ALA A 94 -12.62 -5.23 -14.42
N TRP A 95 -12.54 -6.45 -13.88
CA TRP A 95 -11.27 -6.99 -13.37
C TRP A 95 -10.40 -7.58 -14.46
N ASP A 96 -11.00 -8.24 -15.45
CA ASP A 96 -10.30 -8.85 -16.58
C ASP A 96 -11.12 -8.74 -17.87
N GLN A 97 -10.54 -9.18 -18.98
CA GLN A 97 -11.20 -9.32 -20.27
C GLN A 97 -12.42 -10.25 -20.20
N GLY A 98 -13.35 -10.08 -21.13
CA GLY A 98 -14.60 -10.82 -21.21
C GLY A 98 -15.79 -9.88 -21.20
N HIS A 99 -16.78 -10.17 -20.37
CA HIS A 99 -17.98 -9.34 -20.24
C HIS A 99 -18.09 -8.80 -18.81
N LEU A 100 -18.19 -7.49 -18.67
CA LEU A 100 -18.70 -6.84 -17.47
C LEU A 100 -20.22 -7.02 -17.49
N HIS A 101 -20.73 -7.90 -16.63
CA HIS A 101 -22.14 -8.24 -16.57
C HIS A 101 -22.77 -7.70 -15.29
N ILE A 102 -23.87 -6.97 -15.44
CA ILE A 102 -24.68 -6.47 -14.34
C ILE A 102 -26.07 -7.08 -14.52
N PRO A 103 -26.41 -8.14 -13.76
CA PRO A 103 -27.61 -8.92 -14.02
C PRO A 103 -28.88 -8.10 -13.81
N ALA A 104 -29.97 -8.64 -14.36
CA ALA A 104 -31.30 -8.11 -14.13
C ALA A 104 -31.66 -8.28 -12.65
N PHE A 105 -32.28 -7.27 -12.05
CA PHE A 105 -32.76 -7.34 -10.67
C PHE A 105 -34.05 -6.55 -10.49
N GLU A 106 -34.79 -6.88 -9.45
CA GLU A 106 -36.03 -6.19 -9.09
C GLU A 106 -35.76 -5.18 -7.99
N LEU A 107 -36.25 -3.95 -8.19
CA LEU A 107 -36.11 -2.85 -7.25
C LEU A 107 -37.49 -2.38 -6.82
N THR A 108 -37.75 -2.36 -5.51
CA THR A 108 -38.99 -1.82 -4.96
C THR A 108 -38.80 -0.35 -4.59
N LEU A 109 -39.55 0.52 -5.27
CA LEU A 109 -39.59 1.95 -5.05
C LEU A 109 -40.65 2.28 -3.99
N THR A 110 -40.35 3.23 -3.11
CA THR A 110 -41.28 3.75 -2.11
C THR A 110 -41.38 5.27 -2.23
N GLY A 111 -42.60 5.78 -2.30
CA GLY A 111 -42.89 7.21 -2.38
C GLY A 111 -43.88 7.66 -1.32
N ALA A 112 -43.94 8.96 -1.04
CA ALA A 112 -44.82 9.51 -0.01
C ALA A 112 -46.30 9.35 -0.43
N GLY A 113 -47.09 8.64 0.38
CA GLY A 113 -48.52 8.43 0.11
C GLY A 113 -48.81 7.53 -1.09
N GLN A 114 -47.81 6.77 -1.56
CA GLN A 114 -47.93 5.86 -2.70
C GLN A 114 -47.72 4.40 -2.26
N ALA A 115 -48.38 3.47 -2.93
CA ALA A 115 -48.08 2.05 -2.77
C ALA A 115 -46.67 1.76 -3.32
N PRO A 116 -45.90 0.83 -2.71
CA PRO A 116 -44.61 0.44 -3.24
C PRO A 116 -44.73 -0.11 -4.66
N VAL A 117 -43.83 0.30 -5.55
CA VAL A 117 -43.80 -0.16 -6.95
C VAL A 117 -42.53 -0.96 -7.19
N THR A 118 -42.68 -2.23 -7.51
CA THR A 118 -41.55 -3.08 -7.90
C THR A 118 -41.32 -2.98 -9.40
N VAL A 119 -40.11 -2.56 -9.78
CA VAL A 119 -39.67 -2.41 -11.17
C VAL A 119 -38.54 -3.40 -11.44
N LYS A 120 -38.66 -4.15 -12.54
CA LYS A 120 -37.60 -5.03 -13.03
C LYS A 120 -36.63 -4.23 -13.90
N LEU A 121 -35.38 -4.15 -13.46
CA LEU A 121 -34.30 -3.52 -14.22
C LEU A 121 -33.61 -4.58 -15.10
N PRO A 122 -33.48 -4.35 -16.42
CA PRO A 122 -32.88 -5.31 -17.34
C PRO A 122 -31.37 -5.44 -17.10
N ALA A 123 -30.80 -6.58 -17.47
CA ALA A 123 -29.36 -6.79 -17.41
C ALA A 123 -28.60 -5.80 -18.31
N LEU A 124 -27.39 -5.44 -17.90
CA LEU A 124 -26.47 -4.62 -18.69
C LEU A 124 -25.18 -5.40 -18.92
N ASP A 125 -24.69 -5.35 -20.14
CA ASP A 125 -23.53 -6.11 -20.59
C ASP A 125 -22.56 -5.20 -21.34
N LYS A 126 -21.27 -5.37 -21.06
CA LYS A 126 -20.22 -4.67 -21.79
C LYS A 126 -19.04 -5.58 -22.06
N ALA A 127 -18.67 -5.72 -23.34
CA ALA A 127 -17.44 -6.39 -23.72
C ALA A 127 -16.24 -5.58 -23.25
N VAL A 128 -15.27 -6.28 -22.68
CA VAL A 128 -14.01 -5.76 -22.15
C VAL A 128 -12.87 -6.55 -22.79
N SER A 129 -11.90 -5.86 -23.36
CA SER A 129 -10.80 -6.48 -24.07
C SER A 129 -9.49 -5.79 -23.75
N TRP A 130 -8.42 -6.59 -23.62
CA TRP A 130 -7.08 -6.04 -23.54
C TRP A 130 -6.71 -5.32 -24.85
N PRO A 131 -5.99 -4.20 -24.77
CA PRO A 131 -5.29 -3.66 -25.92
C PRO A 131 -4.27 -4.66 -26.48
N ASP A 132 -3.90 -4.48 -27.74
CA ASP A 132 -2.74 -5.20 -28.29
C ASP A 132 -1.45 -4.81 -27.56
N ASP A 133 -0.48 -5.73 -27.48
CA ASP A 133 0.85 -5.50 -26.87
C ASP A 133 0.85 -5.15 -25.36
N VAL A 134 -0.07 -5.75 -24.59
CA VAL A 134 -0.01 -5.70 -23.11
C VAL A 134 1.09 -6.64 -22.61
N GLN A 135 2.20 -6.06 -22.16
CA GLN A 135 3.35 -6.81 -21.63
C GLN A 135 3.29 -7.01 -20.10
N GLN A 136 2.61 -6.12 -19.37
CA GLN A 136 2.52 -6.12 -17.90
C GLN A 136 1.10 -5.79 -17.46
N PRO A 137 0.16 -6.76 -17.46
CA PRO A 137 -1.23 -6.54 -17.08
C PRO A 137 -1.38 -5.94 -15.69
N ASP A 138 -0.52 -6.34 -14.74
CA ASP A 138 -0.53 -5.85 -13.36
C ASP A 138 -0.16 -4.36 -13.23
N HIS A 139 0.49 -3.79 -14.24
CA HIS A 139 0.88 -2.38 -14.32
C HIS A 139 0.08 -1.61 -15.38
N PHE A 140 -1.04 -2.17 -15.82
CA PHE A 140 -1.88 -1.54 -16.82
C PHE A 140 -2.54 -0.28 -16.26
N LEU A 141 -2.28 0.85 -16.90
CA LEU A 141 -2.85 2.15 -16.55
C LEU A 141 -3.69 2.66 -17.74
N PRO A 142 -5.00 2.38 -17.77
CA PRO A 142 -5.92 3.02 -18.69
C PRO A 142 -6.24 4.43 -18.18
N ALA A 143 -6.09 5.43 -19.03
CA ALA A 143 -6.47 6.81 -18.72
C ALA A 143 -6.95 7.54 -19.98
N ALA A 144 -7.87 8.49 -19.81
CA ALA A 144 -8.30 9.36 -20.91
C ALA A 144 -7.25 10.43 -21.24
N SER A 145 -6.53 10.89 -20.22
CA SER A 145 -5.40 11.82 -20.32
C SER A 145 -4.41 11.55 -19.17
N LEU A 146 -3.13 11.90 -19.36
CA LEU A 146 -2.12 11.77 -18.32
C LEU A 146 -1.13 12.95 -18.33
N ALA A 147 -0.98 13.60 -17.17
CA ALA A 147 0.02 14.62 -16.93
C ALA A 147 1.03 14.14 -15.88
N LEU A 148 2.31 14.22 -16.22
CA LEU A 148 3.42 13.80 -15.37
C LEU A 148 4.33 15.02 -15.09
N SER A 149 4.58 15.31 -13.82
CA SER A 149 5.42 16.44 -13.41
C SER A 149 6.35 16.05 -12.25
N GLN A 150 7.44 16.80 -12.08
CA GLN A 150 8.36 16.61 -10.95
C GLN A 150 8.81 17.93 -10.34
N LYS A 151 9.13 17.86 -9.05
CA LYS A 151 9.81 18.90 -8.29
C LYS A 151 10.98 18.30 -7.54
N ILE A 152 12.14 18.94 -7.62
CA ILE A 152 13.32 18.58 -6.83
C ILE A 152 13.55 19.63 -5.76
N ASN A 153 13.58 19.22 -4.50
CA ASN A 153 13.96 20.07 -3.37
C ASN A 153 15.33 19.64 -2.86
N LEU A 154 16.23 20.61 -2.71
CA LEU A 154 17.59 20.39 -2.21
C LEU A 154 17.68 20.93 -0.79
N PHE A 155 18.03 20.07 0.16
CA PHE A 155 18.24 20.45 1.55
C PHE A 155 19.72 20.38 1.86
N HIS A 156 20.33 21.55 2.06
CA HIS A 156 21.76 21.71 2.29
C HIS A 156 22.06 21.78 3.79
N SER A 157 23.19 21.23 4.20
CA SER A 157 23.75 21.43 5.54
C SER A 157 24.51 22.75 5.70
N SER A 158 24.89 23.40 4.60
CA SER A 158 25.59 24.69 4.57
C SER A 158 24.96 25.71 3.62
N ASP A 159 25.16 26.99 3.90
CA ASP A 159 24.59 28.11 3.13
C ASP A 159 25.36 28.46 1.84
N ASP A 160 26.42 27.73 1.51
CA ASP A 160 27.24 27.93 0.30
C ASP A 160 26.60 27.37 -0.99
N GLY A 161 25.42 26.76 -0.86
CA GLY A 161 24.67 26.19 -1.98
C GLY A 161 25.31 24.95 -2.60
N GLN A 162 26.36 24.40 -1.97
CA GLN A 162 27.02 23.19 -2.43
C GLN A 162 26.37 21.97 -1.77
N LEU A 163 25.91 21.01 -2.56
CA LEU A 163 25.45 19.71 -2.02
C LEU A 163 26.64 18.90 -1.50
N ARG A 164 26.52 18.37 -0.30
CA ARG A 164 27.55 17.59 0.40
C ARG A 164 27.05 16.20 0.79
N ALA A 165 27.98 15.29 1.08
CA ALA A 165 27.63 14.02 1.69
C ALA A 165 26.91 14.28 3.03
N GLY A 166 25.74 13.67 3.21
CA GLY A 166 24.82 13.93 4.32
C GLY A 166 23.68 14.90 4.02
N ASP A 167 23.70 15.61 2.88
CA ASP A 167 22.59 16.46 2.43
C ASP A 167 21.46 15.63 1.79
N VAL A 168 20.25 16.21 1.70
CA VAL A 168 19.08 15.50 1.16
C VAL A 168 18.66 16.07 -0.18
N ILE A 169 18.50 15.18 -1.16
CA ILE A 169 17.85 15.45 -2.44
C ILE A 169 16.46 14.83 -2.38
N GLU A 170 15.41 15.64 -2.31
CA GLU A 170 14.02 15.17 -2.31
C GLU A 170 13.45 15.29 -3.72
N ARG A 171 12.95 14.17 -4.27
CA ARG A 171 12.24 14.14 -5.54
C ARG A 171 10.77 13.87 -5.28
N VAL A 172 9.94 14.83 -5.67
CA VAL A 172 8.48 14.75 -5.66
C VAL A 172 8.02 14.57 -7.10
N VAL A 173 7.23 13.54 -7.36
CA VAL A 173 6.64 13.25 -8.67
C VAL A 173 5.14 13.24 -8.53
N THR A 174 4.46 14.00 -9.38
CA THR A 174 3.00 14.09 -9.41
C THR A 174 2.50 13.55 -10.74
N VAL A 175 1.58 12.58 -10.67
CA VAL A 175 0.81 12.07 -11.80
C VAL A 175 -0.63 12.49 -11.61
N VAL A 176 -1.21 13.08 -12.65
CA VAL A 176 -2.65 13.31 -12.77
C VAL A 176 -3.13 12.49 -13.96
N ALA A 177 -4.10 11.62 -13.75
CA ALA A 177 -4.66 10.76 -14.79
C ALA A 177 -6.19 10.84 -14.76
N ASP A 178 -6.78 11.21 -15.90
CA ASP A 178 -8.23 11.26 -16.08
C ASP A 178 -8.78 9.86 -16.37
N ASP A 179 -9.99 9.57 -15.90
CA ASP A 179 -10.63 8.24 -15.99
C ASP A 179 -9.72 7.10 -15.51
N ALA A 180 -8.97 7.34 -14.44
CA ALA A 180 -8.12 6.35 -13.77
C ALA A 180 -8.31 6.44 -12.25
N VAL A 181 -8.00 5.36 -11.54
CA VAL A 181 -7.92 5.38 -10.07
C VAL A 181 -6.47 5.47 -9.60
N ALA A 182 -6.22 6.20 -8.51
CA ALA A 182 -4.86 6.47 -8.02
C ALA A 182 -4.05 5.20 -7.69
N THR A 183 -4.76 4.12 -7.35
CA THR A 183 -4.16 2.81 -7.03
C THR A 183 -3.67 2.05 -8.25
N GLN A 184 -4.14 2.39 -9.46
CA GLN A 184 -3.63 1.84 -10.72
C GLN A 184 -2.30 2.46 -11.13
N ILE A 185 -1.99 3.67 -10.65
CA ILE A 185 -0.73 4.33 -11.00
C ILE A 185 0.42 3.56 -10.34
N PRO A 186 1.34 2.95 -11.12
CA PRO A 186 2.41 2.14 -10.58
C PRO A 186 3.43 3.01 -9.82
N PRO A 187 4.26 2.41 -8.95
CA PRO A 187 5.36 3.12 -8.30
C PRO A 187 6.31 3.76 -9.33
N LEU A 188 6.72 5.00 -9.10
CA LEU A 188 7.51 5.80 -10.07
C LEU A 188 8.93 6.04 -9.59
N LEU A 189 9.12 6.14 -8.28
CA LEU A 189 10.40 6.44 -7.65
C LEU A 189 11.02 5.17 -7.09
N TYR A 190 12.34 5.01 -7.26
CA TYR A 190 13.09 3.85 -6.81
C TYR A 190 14.41 4.28 -6.18
N ALA A 191 14.94 3.45 -5.28
CA ALA A 191 16.23 3.69 -4.66
C ALA A 191 17.36 3.61 -5.71
N ILE A 192 18.39 4.44 -5.52
CA ILE A 192 19.56 4.47 -6.40
C ILE A 192 20.83 4.08 -5.62
N PRO A 193 21.81 3.43 -6.26
CA PRO A 193 23.07 3.06 -5.62
C PRO A 193 23.81 4.28 -5.05
N GLY A 194 24.55 4.08 -3.95
CA GLY A 194 25.36 5.12 -3.32
C GLY A 194 24.57 6.15 -2.49
N THR A 195 23.28 5.92 -2.27
CA THR A 195 22.43 6.76 -1.42
C THR A 195 21.63 5.91 -0.44
N HIS A 196 21.42 6.42 0.77
CA HIS A 196 20.29 5.95 1.58
C HIS A 196 19.02 6.61 1.07
N THR A 197 17.89 5.91 1.18
CA THR A 197 16.61 6.44 0.69
C THR A 197 15.50 6.35 1.73
N GLN A 198 14.72 7.42 1.85
CA GLN A 198 13.51 7.46 2.66
C GLN A 198 12.31 7.70 1.74
N ARG A 199 11.45 6.69 1.57
CA ARG A 199 10.18 6.80 0.86
C ARG A 199 9.11 7.34 1.81
N LEU A 200 8.38 8.36 1.37
CA LEU A 200 7.19 8.83 2.06
C LEU A 200 5.97 8.10 1.48
N SER A 201 4.92 7.95 2.30
CA SER A 201 3.65 7.36 1.85
C SER A 201 3.10 8.16 0.67
N PRO A 202 2.71 7.49 -0.44
CA PRO A 202 2.06 8.15 -1.56
C PRO A 202 0.79 8.88 -1.13
N GLN A 203 0.56 10.07 -1.69
CA GLN A 203 -0.67 10.83 -1.46
C GLN A 203 -1.57 10.66 -2.69
N ASN A 204 -2.75 10.08 -2.47
CA ASN A 204 -3.74 9.85 -3.51
C ASN A 204 -4.93 10.78 -3.28
N THR A 205 -5.30 11.57 -4.29
CA THR A 205 -6.43 12.50 -4.24
C THR A 205 -7.30 12.33 -5.48
N LEU A 206 -8.61 12.48 -5.32
CA LEU A 206 -9.54 12.48 -6.46
C LEU A 206 -9.42 13.82 -7.19
N VAL A 207 -9.51 13.77 -8.52
CA VAL A 207 -9.61 14.95 -9.37
C VAL A 207 -11.08 15.20 -9.62
N THR A 208 -11.57 16.35 -9.16
CA THR A 208 -12.97 16.74 -9.31
C THR A 208 -13.12 17.95 -10.21
N ALA A 209 -14.24 18.02 -10.92
CA ALA A 209 -14.61 19.16 -11.76
C ALA A 209 -16.06 19.58 -11.52
N GLY A 210 -16.40 20.80 -11.94
CA GLY A 210 -17.78 21.29 -11.93
C GLY A 210 -18.45 21.22 -10.56
N ARG A 211 -19.47 20.38 -10.43
CA ARG A 211 -20.28 20.21 -9.21
C ARG A 211 -19.69 19.18 -8.22
N GLY A 212 -18.42 18.83 -8.36
CA GLY A 212 -17.77 17.78 -7.57
C GLY A 212 -17.78 16.41 -8.27
N ASP A 213 -18.04 16.39 -9.57
CA ASP A 213 -17.97 15.19 -10.40
C ASP A 213 -16.53 14.71 -10.43
N ILE A 214 -16.31 13.41 -10.24
CA ILE A 214 -14.97 12.81 -10.20
C ILE A 214 -14.59 12.44 -11.64
N HIS A 215 -13.48 12.99 -12.12
CA HIS A 215 -13.00 12.79 -13.49
C HIS A 215 -11.64 12.10 -13.57
N GLY A 216 -11.02 11.81 -12.43
CA GLY A 216 -9.73 11.14 -12.42
C GLY A 216 -9.11 11.07 -11.04
N ALA A 217 -7.82 10.81 -11.04
CA ALA A 217 -7.03 10.66 -9.84
C ALA A 217 -5.66 11.33 -9.97
N GLN A 218 -5.18 11.84 -8.85
CA GLN A 218 -3.83 12.35 -8.69
C GLN A 218 -3.08 11.49 -7.68
N ARG A 219 -1.85 11.10 -8.03
CA ARG A 219 -0.90 10.43 -7.13
C ARG A 219 0.37 11.26 -7.03
N VAL A 220 0.77 11.55 -5.79
CA VAL A 220 2.04 12.21 -5.47
C VAL A 220 2.95 11.21 -4.76
N GLU A 221 4.12 10.95 -5.34
CA GLU A 221 5.18 10.14 -4.73
C GLU A 221 6.37 11.03 -4.33
N THR A 222 6.88 10.81 -3.13
CA THR A 222 8.07 11.51 -2.63
C THR A 222 9.13 10.51 -2.18
N LEU A 223 10.34 10.64 -2.72
CA LEU A 223 11.51 9.87 -2.32
C LEU A 223 12.67 10.82 -2.01
N ARG A 224 13.23 10.67 -0.81
CA ARG A 224 14.43 11.40 -0.38
C ARG A 224 15.66 10.54 -0.58
N TYR A 225 16.66 11.08 -1.24
CA TYR A 225 17.98 10.49 -1.43
C TYR A 225 18.97 11.20 -0.52
N LEU A 226 19.73 10.44 0.25
CA LEU A 226 20.75 10.91 1.18
C LEU A 226 22.10 10.33 0.71
N PRO A 227 22.87 11.07 -0.10
CA PRO A 227 24.19 10.65 -0.53
C PRO A 227 25.15 10.58 0.66
N VAL A 228 25.88 9.48 0.80
CA VAL A 228 26.79 9.25 1.93
C VAL A 228 28.25 9.54 1.61
N GLU A 229 28.59 9.60 0.32
CA GLU A 229 29.95 9.81 -0.17
C GLU A 229 30.00 10.98 -1.16
N ALA A 230 31.16 11.61 -1.27
CA ALA A 230 31.42 12.61 -2.30
C ALA A 230 31.46 11.93 -3.68
N GLY A 231 30.96 12.63 -4.71
CA GLY A 231 30.89 12.06 -6.05
C GLY A 231 29.81 12.71 -6.91
N THR A 232 29.25 11.94 -7.83
CA THR A 232 28.12 12.38 -8.65
C THR A 232 26.94 11.46 -8.42
N VAL A 233 25.82 12.03 -7.98
CA VAL A 233 24.55 11.33 -7.86
C VAL A 233 23.71 11.60 -9.09
N THR A 234 23.22 10.55 -9.74
CA THR A 234 22.37 10.65 -10.92
C THR A 234 20.97 10.17 -10.57
N LEU A 235 19.98 11.07 -10.66
CA LEU A 235 18.58 10.70 -10.61
C LEU A 235 18.17 10.21 -11.99
N PRO A 236 17.68 8.96 -12.13
CA PRO A 236 17.32 8.41 -13.43
C PRO A 236 16.11 9.14 -14.03
N PRO A 237 15.98 9.18 -15.37
CA PRO A 237 14.72 9.59 -15.99
C PRO A 237 13.59 8.66 -15.54
N ILE A 238 12.37 9.19 -15.50
CA ILE A 238 11.17 8.39 -15.23
C ILE A 238 10.42 8.26 -16.54
N LYS A 239 9.99 7.03 -16.85
CA LYS A 239 9.14 6.75 -18.00
C LYS A 239 7.92 5.99 -17.50
N LEU A 240 6.75 6.49 -17.83
CA LEU A 240 5.47 5.88 -17.49
C LEU A 240 4.71 5.59 -18.78
N ARG A 241 4.63 4.30 -19.13
CA ARG A 241 3.80 3.82 -20.23
C ARG A 241 2.35 3.70 -19.74
N TRP A 242 1.40 4.16 -20.54
CA TRP A 242 -0.03 4.13 -20.22
C TRP A 242 -0.86 3.94 -21.49
N TRP A 243 -2.08 3.45 -21.35
CA TRP A 243 -3.02 3.26 -22.45
C TRP A 243 -3.96 4.46 -22.54
N ASP A 244 -3.90 5.18 -23.66
CA ASP A 244 -4.80 6.28 -23.97
C ASP A 244 -6.16 5.71 -24.40
N THR A 245 -7.15 5.79 -23.51
CA THR A 245 -8.51 5.27 -23.76
C THR A 245 -9.32 6.15 -24.72
N THR A 246 -8.89 7.40 -24.94
CA THR A 246 -9.55 8.31 -25.89
C THR A 246 -9.13 7.97 -27.32
N HIS A 247 -7.84 7.76 -27.55
CA HIS A 247 -7.27 7.49 -28.87
C HIS A 247 -6.99 6.00 -29.13
N GLN A 248 -7.21 5.14 -28.14
CA GLN A 248 -6.98 3.69 -28.21
C GLN A 248 -5.55 3.36 -28.67
N GLN A 249 -4.55 3.95 -28.01
CA GLN A 249 -3.14 3.75 -28.33
C GLN A 249 -2.23 3.83 -27.10
N TRP A 250 -1.05 3.19 -27.19
CA TRP A 250 -0.03 3.29 -26.17
C TRP A 250 0.67 4.65 -26.20
N GLN A 251 0.79 5.27 -25.04
CA GLN A 251 1.52 6.52 -24.84
C GLN A 251 2.60 6.34 -23.76
N THR A 252 3.61 7.21 -23.78
CA THR A 252 4.66 7.24 -22.75
C THR A 252 4.88 8.67 -22.28
N ALA A 253 4.66 8.91 -20.99
CA ALA A 253 5.03 10.15 -20.34
C ALA A 253 6.44 10.03 -19.76
N GLU A 254 7.29 11.03 -20.00
CA GLU A 254 8.69 11.01 -19.57
C GLU A 254 9.06 12.24 -18.75
N LEU A 255 9.87 12.02 -17.72
CA LEU A 255 10.52 13.08 -16.95
C LEU A 255 12.03 12.96 -17.10
N PRO A 256 12.73 14.09 -17.34
CA PRO A 256 14.18 14.06 -17.46
C PRO A 256 14.83 13.64 -16.14
N GLY A 257 15.92 12.89 -16.25
CA GLY A 257 16.84 12.66 -15.15
C GLY A 257 17.70 13.89 -14.87
N SER A 258 18.40 13.90 -13.75
CA SER A 258 19.28 15.01 -13.35
C SER A 258 20.53 14.50 -12.64
N LYS A 259 21.61 15.27 -12.69
CA LYS A 259 22.90 14.93 -12.06
C LYS A 259 23.27 16.00 -11.04
N TYR A 260 23.70 15.56 -9.87
CA TYR A 260 24.13 16.42 -8.77
C TYR A 260 25.55 16.07 -8.37
N LYS A 261 26.40 17.09 -8.26
CA LYS A 261 27.76 16.94 -7.71
C LYS A 261 27.68 17.04 -6.19
N ILE A 262 28.20 16.03 -5.53
CA ILE A 262 28.22 15.89 -4.07
C ILE A 262 29.64 16.11 -3.59
N ALA A 263 29.85 17.13 -2.78
CA ALA A 263 31.13 17.41 -2.15
C ALA A 263 31.34 16.60 -0.86
N PRO A 264 32.57 16.49 -0.36
CA PRO A 264 32.82 15.88 0.94
C PRO A 264 32.05 16.59 2.07
N ALA A 265 31.64 15.82 3.08
CA ALA A 265 31.08 16.37 4.30
C ALA A 265 32.09 17.33 4.96
N PRO A 266 31.64 18.46 5.56
CA PRO A 266 32.54 19.49 6.10
C PRO A 266 33.53 18.98 7.16
N ASN A 267 33.21 17.86 7.84
CA ASN A 267 33.87 17.41 9.06
C ASN A 267 34.20 15.91 9.11
N ALA A 268 34.47 15.25 7.97
CA ALA A 268 34.95 13.86 7.99
C ALA A 268 36.23 13.65 8.85
N GLY A 269 36.96 14.73 9.19
CA GLY A 269 38.09 14.72 10.12
C GLY A 269 37.76 15.01 11.60
N ALA A 270 36.62 15.62 11.94
CA ALA A 270 36.32 15.98 13.34
C ALA A 270 35.84 14.77 14.17
N GLU A 271 35.17 13.81 13.53
CA GLU A 271 34.75 12.56 14.18
C GLU A 271 35.95 11.63 14.47
N ALA A 272 37.01 11.71 13.65
CA ALA A 272 38.30 11.10 13.94
C ALA A 272 39.00 11.74 15.16
N ALA A 273 38.75 13.02 15.44
CA ALA A 273 39.22 13.70 16.65
C ALA A 273 38.40 13.35 17.91
N LEU A 274 37.14 12.91 17.73
CA LEU A 274 36.26 12.43 18.80
C LEU A 274 36.44 10.94 19.12
N LYS A 275 37.11 10.16 18.25
CA LYS A 275 37.68 8.86 18.62
C LYS A 275 38.82 9.11 19.60
N GLY A 276 38.46 9.30 20.87
CA GLY A 276 39.42 9.40 21.96
C GLY A 276 40.39 8.23 21.84
N GLN A 277 41.68 8.54 21.70
CA GLN A 277 42.72 7.55 21.92
C GLN A 277 42.47 6.99 23.32
N ALA A 278 42.01 5.74 23.41
CA ALA A 278 41.95 5.06 24.69
C ALA A 278 43.36 5.18 25.29
N PRO A 279 43.53 5.84 26.44
CA PRO A 279 44.86 5.94 27.02
C PRO A 279 45.27 4.50 27.32
N THR A 280 46.22 3.99 26.54
CA THR A 280 46.88 2.72 26.84
C THR A 280 47.59 2.95 28.15
N SER A 281 46.90 2.69 29.26
CA SER A 281 47.40 2.96 30.60
C SER A 281 48.48 1.93 30.89
N TRP A 282 49.73 2.26 30.54
CA TRP A 282 50.90 1.45 30.88
C TRP A 282 50.94 1.08 32.37
N GLY A 283 50.33 1.90 33.24
CA GLY A 283 50.14 1.60 34.66
C GLY A 283 49.29 0.34 34.95
N LEU A 284 48.23 0.08 34.18
CA LEU A 284 47.41 -1.13 34.36
C LEU A 284 48.16 -2.37 33.87
N LEU A 285 48.91 -2.27 32.76
CA LEU A 285 49.76 -3.36 32.28
C LEU A 285 50.88 -3.70 33.28
N SER A 286 51.51 -2.70 33.92
CA SER A 286 52.52 -2.96 34.96
C SER A 286 51.94 -3.63 36.20
N LEU A 287 50.68 -3.32 36.57
CA LEU A 287 50.00 -4.00 37.68
C LEU A 287 49.76 -5.47 37.38
N TRP A 288 49.29 -5.81 36.18
CA TRP A 288 49.08 -7.20 35.78
C TRP A 288 50.39 -8.00 35.70
N ILE A 289 51.48 -7.38 35.21
CA ILE A 289 52.80 -8.01 35.19
C ILE A 289 53.31 -8.25 36.63
N ALA A 290 53.12 -7.29 37.54
CA ALA A 290 53.51 -7.45 38.94
C ALA A 290 52.69 -8.54 39.65
N VAL A 291 51.38 -8.63 39.39
CA VAL A 291 50.51 -9.69 39.93
C VAL A 291 50.94 -11.06 39.40
N LEU A 292 51.25 -11.18 38.11
CA LEU A 292 51.73 -12.42 37.50
C LEU A 292 53.09 -12.84 38.10
N ALA A 293 54.02 -11.90 38.27
CA ALA A 293 55.32 -12.18 38.87
C ALA A 293 55.17 -12.64 40.34
N ALA A 294 54.29 -12.00 41.11
CA ALA A 294 54.02 -12.36 42.50
C ALA A 294 53.38 -13.76 42.61
N THR A 295 52.45 -14.11 41.72
CA THR A 295 51.83 -15.45 41.69
C THR A 295 52.83 -16.53 41.31
N VAL A 296 53.71 -16.28 40.33
CA VAL A 296 54.78 -17.22 39.96
C VAL A 296 55.77 -17.42 41.12
N ALA A 297 56.15 -16.34 41.82
CA ALA A 297 57.03 -16.43 42.99
C ALA A 297 56.39 -17.22 44.14
N LEU A 298 55.09 -16.99 44.41
CA LEU A 298 54.32 -17.76 45.39
C LEU A 298 54.27 -19.25 45.03
N LEU A 299 53.95 -19.59 43.78
CA LEU A 299 53.94 -20.97 43.30
C LEU A 299 55.33 -21.62 43.42
N PHE A 300 56.41 -20.88 43.16
CA PHE A 300 57.77 -21.38 43.28
C PHE A 300 58.21 -21.59 44.74
N LEU A 301 57.87 -20.67 45.65
CA LEU A 301 58.19 -20.81 47.07
C LEU A 301 57.42 -21.97 47.71
N PHE A 302 56.13 -22.09 47.39
CA PHE A 302 55.28 -23.13 47.93
C PHE A 302 55.33 -24.45 47.14
N ARG A 303 56.14 -24.56 46.08
CA ARG A 303 56.25 -25.78 45.25
C ARG A 303 56.55 -27.04 46.06
N ARG A 304 57.37 -26.93 47.11
CA ARG A 304 57.71 -28.05 47.99
C ARG A 304 56.51 -28.44 48.87
N SER A 305 55.82 -27.47 49.47
CA SER A 305 54.62 -27.70 50.28
C SER A 305 53.47 -28.25 49.43
N LEU A 306 53.19 -27.66 48.26
CA LEU A 306 52.19 -28.16 47.32
C LEU A 306 52.49 -29.59 46.88
N SER A 307 53.76 -29.93 46.61
CA SER A 307 54.12 -31.29 46.21
C SER A 307 53.95 -32.31 47.33
N GLN A 308 54.15 -31.90 48.60
CA GLN A 308 53.94 -32.75 49.76
C GLN A 308 52.45 -32.96 50.04
N SER A 309 51.65 -31.89 49.99
CA SER A 309 50.19 -31.94 50.13
C SER A 309 49.53 -32.73 48.99
N ALA A 310 49.99 -32.55 47.75
CA ALA A 310 49.49 -33.31 46.60
C ALA A 310 49.81 -34.81 46.72
N ARG A 311 51.01 -35.17 47.21
CA ARG A 311 51.35 -36.57 47.48
C ARG A 311 50.51 -37.14 48.61
N TYR A 312 50.24 -36.38 49.67
CA TYR A 312 49.40 -36.81 50.79
C TYR A 312 47.95 -37.08 50.32
N VAL A 313 47.36 -36.13 49.59
CA VAL A 313 46.01 -36.27 49.03
C VAL A 313 45.94 -37.42 48.01
N TYR A 314 46.96 -37.58 47.15
CA TYR A 314 47.04 -38.70 46.21
C TYR A 314 47.10 -40.05 46.92
N HIS A 315 47.89 -40.19 47.99
CA HIS A 315 47.96 -41.45 48.74
C HIS A 315 46.66 -41.76 49.50
N GLN A 316 46.00 -40.75 50.07
CA GLN A 316 44.68 -40.94 50.69
C GLN A 316 43.62 -41.35 49.67
N TRP A 317 43.62 -40.70 48.50
CA TRP A 317 42.70 -41.02 47.41
C TRP A 317 42.93 -42.44 46.87
N HIS A 318 44.19 -42.86 46.71
CA HIS A 318 44.52 -44.20 46.23
C HIS A 318 44.18 -45.30 47.25
N ARG A 319 44.30 -45.03 48.57
CA ARG A 319 43.89 -45.97 49.62
C ARG A 319 42.38 -46.17 49.71
N PHE A 320 41.60 -45.13 49.40
CA PHE A 320 40.14 -45.19 49.43
C PHE A 320 39.57 -46.08 48.31
N TRP A 321 40.26 -46.18 47.17
CA TRP A 321 39.78 -46.88 45.97
C TRP A 321 40.40 -48.27 45.73
N HIS A 322 41.04 -48.90 46.73
CA HIS A 322 41.49 -50.30 46.59
C HIS A 322 40.40 -51.30 47.04
N PRO A 323 39.70 -51.97 46.10
CA PRO A 323 38.74 -53.02 46.44
C PRO A 323 39.45 -54.26 47.01
N THR A 324 39.04 -54.71 48.20
CA THR A 324 39.42 -56.02 48.75
C THR A 324 38.56 -57.10 48.12
N SER A 325 39.14 -57.88 47.21
CA SER A 325 38.55 -59.07 46.60
C SER A 325 39.15 -60.32 47.27
N LEU A 326 38.38 -61.38 47.60
CA LEU A 326 38.12 -62.57 46.75
C LEU A 326 37.48 -63.69 47.64
N PRO A 327 37.15 -64.92 47.16
CA PRO A 327 35.80 -65.42 46.93
C PRO A 327 35.56 -66.80 47.63
N GLY A 328 34.38 -67.40 47.48
CA GLY A 328 34.13 -68.82 47.84
C GLY A 328 34.82 -69.81 46.89
N LEU A 329 34.85 -71.14 47.09
CA LEU A 329 34.48 -72.07 48.17
C LEU A 329 35.09 -73.45 47.74
N VAL A 330 35.98 -74.07 48.56
CA VAL A 330 36.10 -75.55 48.83
C VAL A 330 36.81 -76.44 47.74
N PRO A 331 37.37 -77.69 47.95
CA PRO A 331 37.54 -78.61 49.12
C PRO A 331 38.92 -79.34 49.33
N GLU A 332 38.94 -80.20 50.37
CA GLU A 332 39.59 -81.55 50.49
C GLU A 332 41.01 -81.76 51.09
N LYS A 333 41.01 -82.43 52.26
CA LYS A 333 41.92 -83.46 52.82
C LYS A 333 43.44 -83.40 52.54
N ARG A 334 44.26 -83.50 53.61
CA ARG A 334 44.81 -84.78 54.17
C ARG A 334 45.96 -84.59 55.20
N SER A 335 45.73 -85.12 56.41
CA SER A 335 46.62 -85.96 57.28
C SER A 335 47.78 -85.42 58.18
N SER A 336 47.75 -86.01 59.40
CA SER A 336 48.78 -86.30 60.42
C SER A 336 49.34 -85.12 61.22
N ARG A 337 49.24 -85.11 62.56
CA ARG A 337 49.78 -86.09 63.51
C ARG A 337 48.98 -86.14 64.80
#